data_AF-A0A6I8LSS3-F1
#
_entry.id   AF-A0A6I8LSS3-F1
#
_cell.length_a   1.000
_cell.length_b   1.000
_cell.length_c   1.000
_cell.angle_alpha   90.00
_cell.angle_beta   90.00
_cell.angle_gamma   90.00
#
_symmetry.space_group_name_H-M   'P 1'
#
loop_
_entity.id
_entity.type
_entity.pdbx_description
1 polymer ?
#
loop_
_entity_poly.entity_id
_entity_poly.type
_entity_poly.pdbx_seq_one_letter_code
_entity_poly.pdbx_strand_id
1 'polypeptide(L)'
;MGFTERARRVRDGRLAYGRRVAALCSCVGLYHPIGHRATLSFLGELAGPYQQHEPALLRALEALEASRAVWREEVASYVGARVRQKRLGRRVPSPGDPPPSRMGGHWYASTPDVSRRAALHALKLWERGQQADHEVRSVVRCCIATGGRLTDEQLDVVSRRRVSDETEEARWAITLVASASGAVRA
;
A
#
# COMPACT_ATOMS: atom_id res chain seq x y z
N MET A 1 9.43 18.55 -8.84
CA MET A 1 8.88 18.72 -7.46
C MET A 1 8.84 17.36 -6.79
N GLY A 2 9.54 17.18 -5.67
CA GLY A 2 9.69 15.88 -4.98
C GLY A 2 8.74 15.69 -3.79
N PHE A 3 8.78 14.52 -3.16
CA PHE A 3 8.02 14.23 -1.93
C PHE A 3 8.46 15.14 -0.77
N THR A 4 9.76 15.24 -0.52
CA THR A 4 10.33 16.02 0.59
C THR A 4 9.96 17.50 0.51
N GLU A 5 9.93 18.06 -0.69
CA GLU A 5 9.54 19.45 -0.90
C GLU A 5 8.06 19.69 -0.52
N ARG A 6 7.17 18.79 -0.94
CA ARG A 6 5.74 18.86 -0.59
C ARG A 6 5.52 18.65 0.90
N ALA A 7 6.25 17.71 1.51
CA ALA A 7 6.21 17.49 2.95
C ALA A 7 6.64 18.74 3.75
N ARG A 8 7.62 19.51 3.27
CA ARG A 8 7.98 20.81 3.86
C ARG A 8 6.82 21.81 3.77
N ARG A 9 6.11 21.88 2.64
CA ARG A 9 4.93 22.75 2.47
C ARG A 9 3.77 22.36 3.39
N VAL A 10 3.59 21.08 3.71
CA VAL A 10 2.56 20.65 4.70
C VAL A 10 2.86 21.22 6.08
N ARG A 11 4.15 21.27 6.47
CA ARG A 11 4.62 21.81 7.76
C ARG A 11 4.71 23.33 7.80
N ASP A 12 4.66 24.00 6.65
CA ASP A 12 4.79 25.45 6.58
C ASP A 12 3.51 26.14 7.08
N GLY A 13 3.56 26.63 8.32
CA GLY A 13 2.48 27.38 8.95
C GLY A 13 2.19 28.74 8.32
N ARG A 14 3.04 29.23 7.41
CA ARG A 14 2.81 30.49 6.68
C ARG A 14 1.86 30.29 5.49
N LEU A 15 1.64 29.05 5.06
CA LEU A 15 0.74 28.72 3.97
C LEU A 15 -0.69 28.60 4.46
N ALA A 16 -1.63 29.08 3.62
CA ALA A 16 -3.05 28.84 3.84
C ALA A 16 -3.33 27.34 4.01
N TYR A 17 -4.20 26.99 4.96
CA TYR A 17 -4.43 25.61 5.36
C TYR A 17 -4.78 24.67 4.18
N GLY A 18 -5.65 25.13 3.27
CA GLY A 18 -6.00 24.37 2.06
C GLY A 18 -4.79 24.05 1.16
N ARG A 19 -3.77 24.92 1.11
CA ARG A 19 -2.53 24.66 0.35
C ARG A 19 -1.68 23.59 1.03
N ARG A 20 -1.68 23.53 2.36
CA ARG A 20 -1.00 22.50 3.15
C ARG A 20 -1.68 21.14 2.95
N VAL A 21 -3.01 21.09 2.96
CA VAL A 21 -3.79 19.88 2.64
C VAL A 21 -3.53 19.44 1.19
N ALA A 22 -3.52 20.36 0.23
CA ALA A 22 -3.21 20.03 -1.16
C ALA A 22 -1.77 19.49 -1.33
N ALA A 23 -0.82 20.01 -0.56
CA ALA A 23 0.54 19.49 -0.52
C ALA A 23 0.59 18.05 0.02
N LEU A 24 -0.20 17.71 1.05
CA LEU A 24 -0.35 16.34 1.54
C LEU A 24 -0.94 15.42 0.46
N CYS A 25 -2.04 15.83 -0.18
CA CYS A 25 -2.64 15.06 -1.28
C CYS A 25 -1.63 14.83 -2.41
N SER A 26 -0.79 15.82 -2.69
CA SER A 26 0.27 15.70 -3.67
C SER A 26 1.40 14.76 -3.22
N CYS A 27 1.70 14.66 -1.92
CA CYS A 27 2.59 13.62 -1.39
C CYS A 27 2.02 12.22 -1.64
N VAL A 28 0.72 12.04 -1.41
CA VAL A 28 0.02 10.78 -1.68
C VAL A 28 0.02 10.46 -3.18
N GLY A 29 -0.13 11.46 -4.05
CA GLY A 29 0.02 11.28 -5.49
C GLY A 29 1.39 10.74 -5.94
N LEU A 30 2.44 10.92 -5.12
CA LEU A 30 3.78 10.35 -5.37
C LEU A 30 4.03 9.03 -4.64
N TYR A 31 3.33 8.80 -3.53
CA TYR A 31 3.52 7.67 -2.64
C TYR A 31 2.15 7.20 -2.15
N HIS A 32 1.52 6.35 -2.96
CA HIS A 32 0.20 5.77 -2.72
C HIS A 32 0.31 4.26 -2.48
N PRO A 33 0.84 3.82 -1.32
CA PRO A 33 1.21 2.43 -1.06
C PRO A 33 0.05 1.44 -1.18
N ILE A 34 -1.18 1.87 -0.90
CA ILE A 34 -2.41 1.05 -1.04
C ILE A 34 -3.37 1.64 -2.09
N GLY A 35 -2.86 2.47 -3.00
CA GLY A 35 -3.64 3.14 -4.04
C GLY A 35 -4.12 4.52 -3.58
N HIS A 36 -4.29 5.46 -4.51
CA HIS A 36 -4.45 6.88 -4.20
C HIS A 36 -5.63 7.18 -3.28
N ARG A 37 -6.84 6.72 -3.67
CA ARG A 37 -8.08 6.96 -2.91
C ARG A 37 -8.06 6.25 -1.55
N ALA A 38 -7.58 5.01 -1.52
CA ALA A 38 -7.49 4.24 -0.28
C ALA A 38 -6.47 4.85 0.70
N THR A 39 -5.33 5.33 0.19
CA THR A 39 -4.30 6.01 1.00
C THR A 39 -4.87 7.27 1.65
N LEU A 40 -5.54 8.14 0.89
CA LEU A 40 -6.16 9.35 1.44
C LEU A 40 -7.24 9.06 2.49
N SER A 41 -8.04 8.02 2.26
CA SER A 41 -9.09 7.60 3.19
C SER A 41 -8.50 6.98 4.46
N PHE A 42 -7.47 6.13 4.33
CA PHE A 42 -6.81 5.49 5.46
C PHE A 42 -6.04 6.49 6.33
N LEU A 43 -5.45 7.54 5.73
CA LEU A 43 -4.87 8.65 6.50
C LEU A 43 -5.92 9.36 7.38
N GLY A 44 -7.16 9.44 6.92
CA GLY A 44 -8.27 9.97 7.72
C GLY A 44 -8.62 9.07 8.91
N GLU A 45 -8.60 7.76 8.73
CA GLU A 45 -8.78 6.79 9.82
C GLU A 45 -7.63 6.87 10.84
N LEU A 46 -6.38 6.97 10.36
CA LEU A 46 -5.19 6.87 11.18
C LEU A 46 -4.90 8.16 11.97
N ALA A 47 -5.05 9.31 11.32
CA ALA A 47 -4.69 10.61 11.89
C ALA A 47 -5.89 11.43 12.37
N GLY A 48 -7.10 11.06 11.96
CA GLY A 48 -8.33 11.83 12.15
C GLY A 48 -8.60 12.81 10.99
N PRO A 49 -9.54 13.76 11.17
CA PRO A 49 -9.98 14.71 10.15
C PRO A 49 -8.91 15.76 9.75
N TYR A 50 -7.89 15.32 9.02
CA TYR A 50 -6.73 16.14 8.59
C TYR A 50 -7.10 17.29 7.64
N GLN A 51 -8.29 17.28 7.05
CA GLN A 51 -8.77 18.36 6.18
C GLN A 51 -9.28 19.57 6.97
N GLN A 52 -9.41 19.46 8.29
CA GLN A 52 -9.99 20.50 9.15
C GLN A 52 -9.12 20.79 10.38
N HIS A 53 -8.34 19.80 10.84
CA HIS A 53 -7.53 19.93 12.04
C HIS A 53 -6.04 19.80 11.76
N GLU A 54 -5.29 20.86 12.07
CA GLU A 54 -3.84 20.92 11.87
C GLU A 54 -3.06 19.80 12.57
N PRO A 55 -3.34 19.44 13.83
CA PRO A 55 -2.66 18.30 14.46
C PRO A 55 -2.90 16.99 13.71
N ALA A 56 -4.09 16.78 13.14
CA ALA A 56 -4.39 15.61 12.32
C ALA A 56 -3.65 15.65 10.97
N LEU A 57 -3.46 16.83 10.38
CA LEU A 57 -2.66 17.00 9.17
C LEU A 57 -1.20 16.61 9.37
N LEU A 58 -0.59 17.03 10.48
CA LEU A 58 0.79 16.68 10.79
C LEU A 58 0.94 15.18 11.10
N ARG A 59 0.03 14.58 11.87
CA ARG A 59 0.00 13.13 12.10
C ARG A 59 -0.16 12.33 10.81
N ALA A 60 -0.99 12.80 9.88
CA ALA A 60 -1.16 12.15 8.57
C ALA A 60 0.13 12.17 7.76
N LEU A 61 0.85 13.30 7.78
CA LEU A 61 2.15 13.42 7.13
C LEU A 61 3.19 12.49 7.77
N GLU A 62 3.27 12.47 9.10
CA GLU A 62 4.19 11.61 9.85
C GLU A 62 3.96 10.13 9.56
N ALA A 63 2.70 9.69 9.54
CA ALA A 63 2.36 8.32 9.17
C ALA A 63 2.80 7.96 7.75
N LEU A 64 2.60 8.88 6.80
CA LEU A 64 3.00 8.69 5.41
C LEU A 64 4.53 8.63 5.26
N GLU A 65 5.25 9.50 5.99
CA GLU A 65 6.71 9.51 6.02
C GLU A 65 7.30 8.26 6.66
N ALA A 66 6.75 7.82 7.80
CA ALA A 66 7.16 6.59 8.47
C ALA A 66 6.99 5.39 7.53
N SER A 67 5.86 5.31 6.83
CA SER A 67 5.63 4.26 5.84
C SER A 67 6.64 4.32 4.69
N ARG A 68 6.88 5.53 4.19
CA ARG A 68 7.83 5.76 3.10
C ARG A 68 9.28 5.43 3.49
N ALA A 69 9.66 5.64 4.75
CA ALA A 69 10.99 5.29 5.24
C ALA A 69 11.23 3.78 5.17
N VAL A 70 10.29 2.98 5.71
CA VAL A 70 10.34 1.51 5.65
C VAL A 70 10.38 1.03 4.20
N TRP A 71 9.53 1.60 3.34
CA TRP A 71 9.55 1.29 1.90
C TRP A 71 10.92 1.53 1.27
N ARG A 72 11.59 2.66 1.59
CA ARG A 72 12.91 2.97 1.03
C ARG A 72 13.99 2.00 1.49
N GLU A 73 13.92 1.53 2.73
CA GLU A 73 14.83 0.52 3.27
C GLU A 73 14.65 -0.83 2.56
N GLU A 74 13.40 -1.24 2.35
CA GLU A 74 13.07 -2.45 1.60
C GLU A 74 13.54 -2.35 0.13
N VAL A 75 13.31 -1.22 -0.53
CA VAL A 75 13.83 -0.94 -1.89
C VAL A 75 15.34 -1.04 -1.93
N ALA A 76 16.04 -0.40 -0.99
CA ALA A 76 17.51 -0.40 -0.95
C ALA A 76 18.05 -1.82 -0.73
N SER A 77 17.43 -2.59 0.16
CA SER A 77 17.77 -3.99 0.42
C SER A 77 17.58 -4.86 -0.82
N TYR A 78 16.45 -4.70 -1.52
CA TYR A 78 16.17 -5.39 -2.76
C TYR A 78 17.19 -5.04 -3.85
N VAL A 79 17.48 -3.75 -4.07
CA VAL A 79 18.47 -3.31 -5.06
C VAL A 79 19.85 -3.90 -4.75
N GLY A 80 20.28 -3.87 -3.48
CA GLY A 80 21.53 -4.49 -3.03
C GLY A 80 21.58 -5.99 -3.32
N ALA A 81 20.49 -6.72 -3.02
CA ALA A 81 20.37 -8.14 -3.35
C ALA A 81 20.45 -8.39 -4.85
N ARG A 82 19.72 -7.61 -5.67
CA ARG A 82 19.75 -7.73 -7.13
C ARG A 82 21.11 -7.43 -7.74
N VAL A 83 21.87 -6.48 -7.19
CA VAL A 83 23.26 -6.22 -7.62
C VAL A 83 24.12 -7.45 -7.38
N ARG A 84 24.03 -8.09 -6.20
CA ARG A 84 24.76 -9.34 -5.91
C ARG A 84 24.35 -10.48 -6.85
N GLN A 85 23.05 -10.69 -7.04
CA GLN A 85 22.54 -11.74 -7.94
C GLN A 85 23.00 -11.54 -9.39
N LYS A 86 22.99 -10.29 -9.88
CA LYS A 86 23.50 -9.96 -11.22
C LYS A 86 25.00 -10.25 -11.37
N ARG A 87 25.81 -10.00 -10.32
CA ARG A 87 27.24 -10.34 -10.31
C ARG A 87 27.47 -11.86 -10.36
N LEU A 88 26.58 -12.64 -9.77
CA LEU A 88 26.57 -14.11 -9.84
C LEU A 88 25.93 -14.67 -11.12
N GLY A 89 25.65 -13.84 -12.13
CA GLY A 89 25.05 -14.26 -13.41
C GLY A 89 23.52 -14.41 -13.40
N ARG A 90 22.84 -14.24 -12.26
CA ARG A 90 21.38 -14.38 -12.15
C ARG A 90 20.65 -13.08 -12.53
N ARG A 91 20.44 -12.90 -13.83
CA ARG A 91 19.85 -11.68 -14.40
C ARG A 91 18.32 -11.62 -14.35
N VAL A 92 17.64 -12.74 -14.24
CA VAL A 92 16.18 -12.81 -14.06
C VAL A 92 15.86 -12.77 -12.55
N PRO A 93 14.91 -11.92 -12.08
CA PRO A 93 14.40 -11.97 -10.71
C PRO A 93 13.76 -13.32 -10.40
N SER A 94 13.77 -13.76 -9.14
CA SER A 94 13.07 -14.98 -8.75
C SER A 94 11.55 -14.78 -8.85
N PRO A 95 10.76 -15.82 -9.15
CA PRO A 95 9.32 -15.77 -8.99
C PRO A 95 8.98 -15.36 -7.54
N GLY A 96 8.17 -14.31 -7.38
CA GLY A 96 7.81 -13.77 -6.05
C GLY A 96 8.64 -12.57 -5.59
N ASP A 97 9.80 -12.29 -6.20
CA ASP A 97 10.53 -11.04 -5.95
C ASP A 97 9.65 -9.86 -6.40
N PRO A 98 9.35 -8.87 -5.53
CA PRO A 98 8.58 -7.71 -5.94
C PRO A 98 9.39 -6.97 -7.01
N PRO A 99 8.89 -6.81 -8.25
CA PRO A 99 9.58 -5.97 -9.20
C PRO A 99 9.50 -4.53 -8.65
N PRO A 100 10.59 -3.74 -8.77
CA PRO A 100 10.69 -2.42 -8.15
C PRO A 100 9.65 -1.42 -8.66
N SER A 101 9.03 -1.68 -9.82
CA SER A 101 7.91 -0.91 -10.38
C SER A 101 6.53 -1.30 -9.84
N ARG A 102 6.40 -2.43 -9.11
CA ARG A 102 5.13 -2.94 -8.54
C ARG A 102 5.08 -2.89 -7.02
N MET A 103 5.84 -2.00 -6.39
CA MET A 103 5.75 -1.73 -4.96
C MET A 103 4.51 -0.88 -4.66
N GLY A 104 3.35 -1.53 -4.75
CA GLY A 104 2.04 -1.01 -4.41
C GLY A 104 1.18 -2.18 -3.92
N GLY A 105 0.09 -1.88 -3.21
CA GLY A 105 -0.82 -2.85 -2.63
C GLY A 105 -0.42 -3.30 -1.22
N HIS A 106 0.50 -2.57 -0.58
CA HIS A 106 0.95 -2.85 0.79
C HIS A 106 1.33 -1.54 1.49
N TRP A 107 0.79 -1.33 2.70
CA TRP A 107 1.25 -0.24 3.56
C TRP A 107 2.49 -0.68 4.32
N TYR A 108 3.62 -0.03 4.04
CA TYR A 108 4.88 -0.35 4.68
C TYR A 108 4.87 0.17 6.11
N ALA A 109 5.00 -0.74 7.08
CA ALA A 109 5.11 -0.37 8.49
C ALA A 109 5.99 -1.39 9.21
N SER A 110 6.68 -0.93 10.25
CA SER A 110 7.43 -1.80 11.15
C SER A 110 6.49 -2.71 11.96
N THR A 111 5.28 -2.23 12.24
CA THR A 111 4.21 -2.98 12.93
C THR A 111 3.28 -3.66 11.93
N PRO A 112 3.18 -5.02 11.93
CA PRO A 112 2.34 -5.76 11.00
C PRO A 112 0.84 -5.43 11.05
N ASP A 113 0.34 -4.98 12.21
CA ASP A 113 -1.08 -4.65 12.39
C ASP A 113 -1.53 -3.48 11.50
N VAL A 114 -0.71 -2.44 11.39
CA VAL A 114 -1.01 -1.27 10.56
C VAL A 114 -1.05 -1.65 9.08
N SER A 115 -0.13 -2.50 8.62
CA SER A 115 -0.11 -3.02 7.25
C SER A 115 -1.38 -3.80 6.92
N ARG A 116 -1.82 -4.67 7.83
CA ARG A 116 -3.07 -5.44 7.70
C ARG A 116 -4.29 -4.53 7.67
N ARG A 117 -4.40 -3.59 8.62
CA ARG A 117 -5.52 -2.64 8.69
C ARG A 117 -5.63 -1.81 7.41
N ALA A 118 -4.52 -1.32 6.89
CA ALA A 118 -4.46 -0.56 5.65
C ALA A 118 -4.94 -1.38 4.44
N ALA A 119 -4.52 -2.65 4.36
CA ALA A 119 -4.97 -3.56 3.31
C ALA A 119 -6.47 -3.84 3.40
N LEU A 120 -6.99 -4.15 4.59
CA LEU A 120 -8.43 -4.35 4.81
C LEU A 120 -9.24 -3.10 4.48
N HIS A 121 -8.73 -1.90 4.81
CA HIS A 121 -9.37 -0.64 4.45
C HIS A 121 -9.47 -0.44 2.95
N ALA A 122 -8.38 -0.72 2.23
CA ALA A 122 -8.35 -0.66 0.77
C ALA A 122 -9.32 -1.68 0.14
N LEU A 123 -9.39 -2.90 0.68
CA LEU A 123 -10.33 -3.95 0.21
C LEU A 123 -11.78 -3.54 0.41
N LYS A 124 -12.15 -2.97 1.57
CA LYS A 124 -13.51 -2.44 1.81
C LYS A 124 -13.87 -1.34 0.82
N LEU A 125 -12.91 -0.49 0.44
CA LEU A 125 -13.14 0.56 -0.55
C LEU A 125 -13.27 -0.02 -1.97
N TRP A 126 -12.47 -1.03 -2.29
CA TRP A 126 -12.52 -1.75 -3.57
C TRP A 126 -13.84 -2.51 -3.74
N GLU A 127 -14.34 -3.18 -2.68
CA GLU A 127 -15.60 -3.94 -2.73
C GLU A 127 -16.81 -3.06 -3.09
N ARG A 128 -16.77 -1.77 -2.70
CA ARG A 128 -17.79 -0.77 -3.06
C ARG A 128 -17.78 -0.41 -4.55
N GLY A 129 -16.75 -0.81 -5.30
CA GLY A 129 -16.67 -0.67 -6.75
C GLY A 129 -17.51 -1.71 -7.50
N GLN A 130 -17.87 -1.42 -8.75
CA GLN A 130 -18.91 -2.16 -9.47
C GLN A 130 -18.42 -3.34 -10.31
N GLN A 131 -17.16 -3.36 -10.80
CA GLN A 131 -16.66 -4.39 -11.71
C GLN A 131 -15.57 -5.25 -11.09
N ALA A 132 -15.89 -6.52 -10.80
CA ALA A 132 -14.90 -7.55 -10.53
C ALA A 132 -15.52 -8.93 -10.72
N ASP A 133 -14.67 -9.91 -11.05
CA ASP A 133 -15.01 -11.33 -11.09
C ASP A 133 -15.62 -11.81 -9.75
N HIS A 134 -16.61 -12.70 -9.83
CA HIS A 134 -17.34 -13.21 -8.67
C HIS A 134 -16.42 -13.97 -7.69
N GLU A 135 -15.45 -14.72 -8.22
CA GLU A 135 -14.50 -15.49 -7.40
C GLU A 135 -13.56 -14.57 -6.60
N VAL A 136 -13.01 -13.54 -7.26
CA VAL A 136 -12.17 -12.51 -6.61
C VAL A 136 -12.96 -11.79 -5.52
N ARG A 137 -14.22 -11.40 -5.80
CA ARG A 137 -15.10 -10.80 -4.79
C ARG A 137 -15.36 -11.72 -3.60
N SER A 138 -15.55 -13.01 -3.83
CA SER A 138 -15.74 -13.99 -2.76
C SER A 138 -14.53 -14.05 -1.82
N VAL A 139 -13.32 -14.15 -2.39
CA VAL A 139 -12.06 -14.15 -1.63
C VAL A 139 -11.88 -12.84 -0.86
N VAL A 140 -12.15 -11.69 -1.49
CA VAL A 140 -12.07 -10.37 -0.83
C VAL A 140 -13.05 -10.27 0.33
N ARG A 141 -14.31 -10.66 0.14
CA ARG A 141 -15.34 -10.64 1.20
C ARG A 141 -14.96 -11.53 2.37
N CYS A 142 -14.45 -12.73 2.09
CA CYS A 142 -13.97 -13.63 3.12
C CYS A 142 -12.80 -12.99 3.89
N CYS A 143 -11.81 -12.44 3.19
CA CYS A 143 -10.67 -11.73 3.79
C CYS A 143 -11.12 -10.55 4.67
N ILE A 144 -12.12 -9.78 4.24
CA ILE A 144 -12.69 -8.69 5.05
C ILE A 144 -13.38 -9.25 6.31
N ALA A 145 -14.22 -10.27 6.16
CA ALA A 145 -14.99 -10.86 7.25
C ALA A 145 -14.12 -11.51 8.33
N THR A 146 -13.01 -12.13 7.94
CA THR A 146 -12.09 -12.80 8.88
C THR A 146 -10.99 -11.88 9.42
N GLY A 147 -10.93 -10.63 8.95
CA GLY A 147 -9.89 -9.68 9.30
C GLY A 147 -8.51 -10.06 8.77
N GLY A 148 -8.44 -10.68 7.59
CA GLY A 148 -7.20 -11.10 6.94
C GLY A 148 -6.76 -12.53 7.27
N ARG A 149 -7.53 -13.29 8.05
CA ARG A 149 -7.23 -14.71 8.33
C ARG A 149 -7.87 -15.57 7.25
N LEU A 150 -7.07 -16.02 6.29
CA LEU A 150 -7.49 -16.93 5.24
C LEU A 150 -7.03 -18.36 5.55
N THR A 151 -7.79 -19.35 5.09
CA THR A 151 -7.38 -20.76 5.15
C THR A 151 -6.29 -21.05 4.10
N ASP A 152 -5.57 -22.16 4.26
CA ASP A 152 -4.52 -22.56 3.31
C ASP A 152 -5.07 -22.76 1.89
N GLU A 153 -6.28 -23.32 1.75
CA GLU A 153 -6.98 -23.45 0.48
C GLU A 153 -7.24 -22.08 -0.18
N GLN A 154 -7.63 -21.08 0.60
CA GLN A 154 -7.86 -19.72 0.11
C GLN A 154 -6.55 -19.01 -0.26
N LEU A 155 -5.48 -19.26 0.50
CA LEU A 155 -4.14 -18.75 0.19
C LEU A 155 -3.57 -19.37 -1.09
N ASP A 156 -3.87 -20.64 -1.35
CA ASP A 156 -3.52 -21.31 -2.61
C ASP A 156 -4.25 -20.69 -3.81
N VAL A 157 -5.56 -20.41 -3.68
CA VAL A 157 -6.33 -19.68 -4.71
C VAL A 157 -5.71 -18.30 -5.00
N VAL A 158 -5.40 -17.54 -3.94
CA VAL A 158 -4.72 -16.23 -4.05
C VAL A 158 -3.37 -16.36 -4.77
N SER A 159 -2.59 -17.39 -4.44
CA SER A 159 -1.26 -17.62 -5.01
C SER A 159 -1.31 -18.00 -6.48
N ARG A 160 -2.23 -18.89 -6.88
CA ARG A 160 -2.45 -19.25 -8.30
C ARG A 160 -2.84 -18.04 -9.13
N ARG A 161 -3.79 -17.25 -8.61
CA ARG A 161 -4.32 -16.08 -9.30
C ARG A 161 -3.33 -14.91 -9.41
N ARG A 162 -2.37 -14.78 -8.48
CA ARG A 162 -1.23 -13.84 -8.62
C ARG A 162 -0.38 -14.07 -9.87
N VAL A 163 -0.30 -15.31 -10.34
CA VAL A 163 0.51 -15.72 -11.50
C VAL A 163 -0.30 -15.67 -12.80
N SER A 164 -1.63 -15.65 -12.72
CA SER A 164 -2.54 -15.60 -13.86
C SER A 164 -2.55 -14.23 -14.58
N ASP A 165 -2.92 -14.25 -15.86
CA ASP A 165 -3.15 -13.02 -16.64
C ASP A 165 -4.53 -12.42 -16.33
N GLU A 166 -4.64 -11.83 -15.14
CA GLU A 166 -5.86 -11.16 -14.71
C GLU A 166 -5.97 -9.71 -15.19
N THR A 167 -7.17 -9.14 -15.08
CA THR A 167 -7.35 -7.69 -15.20
C THR A 167 -6.54 -6.97 -14.12
N GLU A 168 -6.09 -5.74 -14.40
CA GLU A 168 -5.32 -4.94 -13.44
C GLU A 168 -6.06 -4.74 -12.11
N GLU A 169 -7.39 -4.60 -12.15
CA GLU A 169 -8.24 -4.46 -10.97
C GLU A 169 -8.28 -5.72 -10.10
N ALA A 170 -8.39 -6.90 -10.70
CA ALA A 170 -8.37 -8.17 -9.98
C ALA A 170 -6.98 -8.42 -9.37
N ARG A 171 -5.93 -8.19 -10.15
CA ARG A 171 -4.53 -8.33 -9.72
C ARG A 171 -4.22 -7.41 -8.53
N TRP A 172 -4.80 -6.20 -8.51
CA TRP A 172 -4.70 -5.27 -7.39
C TRP A 172 -5.39 -5.76 -6.12
N ALA A 173 -6.62 -6.27 -6.24
CA ALA A 173 -7.37 -6.82 -5.10
C ALA A 173 -6.63 -8.02 -4.48
N ILE A 174 -6.09 -8.91 -5.30
CA ILE A 174 -5.32 -10.07 -4.84
C ILE A 174 -4.02 -9.65 -4.14
N THR A 175 -3.37 -8.60 -4.61
CA THR A 175 -2.19 -8.03 -3.93
C THR A 175 -2.54 -7.52 -2.53
N LEU A 176 -3.67 -6.82 -2.39
CA LEU A 176 -4.17 -6.35 -1.10
C LEU A 176 -4.60 -7.49 -0.17
N VAL A 177 -5.24 -8.54 -0.69
CA VAL A 177 -5.61 -9.74 0.09
C VAL A 177 -4.37 -10.39 0.70
N ALA A 178 -3.33 -10.59 -0.10
CA ALA A 178 -2.07 -11.14 0.38
C ALA A 178 -1.34 -10.21 1.37
N SER A 179 -1.50 -8.88 1.21
CA SER A 179 -1.00 -7.91 2.19
C SER A 179 -1.75 -8.00 3.52
N ALA A 180 -3.06 -8.25 3.50
CA ALA A 180 -3.88 -8.41 4.70
C ALA A 180 -3.57 -9.72 5.45
N SER A 181 -3.33 -10.81 4.71
CA SER A 181 -2.98 -12.11 5.28
C SER A 181 -1.54 -12.23 5.76
N GLY A 182 -0.67 -11.29 5.40
CA GLY A 182 0.75 -11.33 5.72
C GLY A 182 1.58 -12.18 4.74
N ALA A 183 0.95 -12.74 3.71
CA ALA A 183 1.59 -13.54 2.67
C ALA A 183 2.47 -12.72 1.69
N VAL A 184 2.50 -11.38 1.82
CA VAL A 184 3.46 -10.52 1.10
C VAL A 184 4.89 -10.66 1.66
N ARG A 185 5.08 -11.28 2.83
CA ARG A 185 6.37 -11.42 3.53
C ARG A 185 6.89 -12.86 3.63
N ALA A 186 6.46 -13.77 2.76
CA ALA A 186 7.03 -15.11 2.64
C ALA A 186 8.15 -15.15 1.59
#